data_AF-A0A941Y4N4-F1
#
_entry.id   AF-A0A941Y4N4-F1
#
_cell.length_a   1.000
_cell.length_b   1.000
_cell.length_c   1.000
_cell.angle_alpha   90.00
_cell.angle_beta   90.00
_cell.angle_gamma   90.00
#
_symmetry.space_group_name_H-M   'P 1'
#
loop_
_entity.id
_entity.type
_entity.pdbx_description
1 polymer ?
#
loop_
_entity_poly.entity_id
_entity_poly.type
_entity_poly.pdbx_seq_one_letter_code
_entity_poly.pdbx_strand_id
1 'polypeptide(L)'
;MAQPAVSGLWPPNVISCDEILRPDLLDDVDAHAETVGISNAVAVRQGLVHIPTIARADLPRTVSLAHWQTGFRNQEQRGSCYAFAAVAAMEAAYRRQHGVTLDLSEQFAFHLNKAGELYPSYESSASQHENNSSYWGFQGASDIIEKLARSAIPDESAARYLLAAEMEALRVATPGAGDLVTADSTPQSQLDAFEFTEGHIPTAARHVARYRVDGCRALGGFPSNEDVQRVLASGHEVIADVPGHCYLIVGYDLNTGEWLVKNSWNENAFIRVRFDDANRRILGGHYVTSVVAPDSPPAVEAWWGGRWFMDHDGWKGELLVRRTTDYRQPVGQPTKLGTYFRDGQSYDVNGLVEDDGRQLHFWIADTTGRVPAGEPVGQEFRSYLYSWEPRTAAGVTTWSGAPFGVSMSRDPIAGDPTGEFEPAAWLGVWEMNHDGWHGRLEISSLSPLVAGYVPDGGSPLQVSGTVDAAAPYQLALSIAFPGNDQPFRLLAHTWECTRFSGTTVWDGRTFGVQGTKR
;
A
#
# COMPACT_ATOMS: atom_id res chain seq x y z
N MET A 1 24.74 -7.93 13.40
CA MET A 1 26.02 -7.23 13.58
C MET A 1 26.39 -6.61 12.24
N ALA A 2 26.31 -5.28 12.12
CA ALA A 2 26.74 -4.58 10.91
C ALA A 2 28.26 -4.76 10.74
N GLN A 3 28.72 -5.08 9.52
CA GLN A 3 30.15 -5.03 9.23
C GLN A 3 30.61 -3.57 9.34
N PRO A 4 31.72 -3.26 10.04
CA PRO A 4 32.22 -1.90 10.13
C PRO A 4 32.52 -1.37 8.72
N ALA A 5 32.20 -0.09 8.49
CA ALA A 5 32.46 0.56 7.22
C ALA A 5 33.94 0.41 6.86
N VAL A 6 34.21 -0.09 5.65
CA VAL A 6 35.57 -0.18 5.12
C VAL A 6 36.11 1.25 5.01
N SER A 7 37.26 1.53 5.63
CA SER A 7 38.05 2.72 5.31
C SER A 7 38.43 2.64 3.84
N GLY A 8 37.69 3.34 2.99
CA GLY A 8 37.79 3.23 1.55
C GLY A 8 38.14 4.58 0.93
N LEU A 9 38.99 4.56 -0.09
CA LEU A 9 39.06 5.67 -1.04
C LEU A 9 37.68 5.88 -1.64
N TRP A 10 37.27 7.13 -1.81
CA TRP A 10 36.08 7.46 -2.57
C TRP A 10 36.17 6.90 -4.00
N PRO A 11 35.03 6.59 -4.64
CA PRO A 11 35.03 6.13 -6.02
C PRO A 11 35.71 7.18 -6.94
N PRO A 12 36.22 6.77 -8.12
CA PRO A 12 36.92 7.69 -9.01
C PRO A 12 35.99 8.71 -9.68
N ASN A 13 34.70 8.37 -9.86
CA ASN A 13 33.72 9.23 -10.52
C ASN A 13 32.90 10.03 -9.50
N VAL A 14 33.46 11.17 -9.07
CA VAL A 14 32.84 12.08 -8.11
C VAL A 14 33.05 13.51 -8.58
N ILE A 15 31.96 14.27 -8.71
CA ILE A 15 31.96 15.66 -9.20
C ILE A 15 31.62 16.65 -8.07
N SER A 16 31.98 17.92 -8.22
CA SER A 16 31.56 18.96 -7.26
C SER A 16 30.06 19.23 -7.36
N CYS A 17 29.40 19.54 -6.25
CA CYS A 17 28.02 20.02 -6.28
C CYS A 17 27.84 21.34 -7.03
N ASP A 18 28.92 22.11 -7.18
CA ASP A 18 28.93 23.37 -7.94
C ASP A 18 28.89 23.16 -9.47
N GLU A 19 29.23 21.95 -9.93
CA GLU A 19 29.19 21.59 -11.35
C GLU A 19 27.77 21.17 -11.81
N ILE A 20 26.83 21.05 -10.88
CA ILE A 20 25.47 20.58 -11.15
C ILE A 20 24.61 21.75 -11.63
N LEU A 21 24.35 21.80 -12.94
CA LEU A 21 23.57 22.84 -13.62
C LEU A 21 22.04 22.67 -13.52
N ARG A 22 21.52 22.22 -12.37
CA ARG A 22 20.07 22.09 -12.15
C ARG A 22 19.68 22.55 -10.76
N PRO A 23 18.96 23.68 -10.63
CA PRO A 23 18.38 24.10 -9.37
C PRO A 23 17.01 23.45 -9.17
N ASP A 24 16.81 22.17 -9.53
CA ASP A 24 15.55 21.40 -9.30
C ASP A 24 15.28 21.18 -7.79
N LEU A 25 15.84 22.04 -6.95
CA LEU A 25 15.34 22.38 -5.63
C LEU A 25 13.85 22.72 -5.75
N LEU A 26 13.10 22.24 -4.77
CA LEU A 26 11.69 22.51 -4.64
C LEU A 26 11.46 24.02 -4.57
N ASP A 27 10.50 24.51 -5.37
CA ASP A 27 10.19 25.94 -5.46
C ASP A 27 9.80 26.55 -4.11
N ASP A 28 9.23 25.75 -3.21
CA ASP A 28 8.81 26.14 -1.86
C ASP A 28 9.70 25.50 -0.78
N VAL A 29 10.89 26.08 -0.61
CA VAL A 29 11.89 25.66 0.39
C VAL A 29 11.35 25.77 1.82
N ASP A 30 10.51 26.77 2.10
CA ASP A 30 9.97 27.01 3.43
C ASP A 30 8.93 25.94 3.82
N ALA A 31 8.03 25.60 2.91
CA ALA A 31 7.11 24.48 3.11
C ALA A 31 7.87 23.14 3.27
N HIS A 32 9.03 22.99 2.61
CA HIS A 32 9.84 21.78 2.77
C HIS A 32 10.43 21.73 4.18
N ALA A 33 11.00 22.84 4.64
CA ALA A 33 11.54 22.96 5.99
C ALA A 33 10.47 22.71 7.07
N GLU A 34 9.22 23.15 6.85
CA GLU A 34 8.09 22.83 7.74
C GLU A 34 7.79 21.34 7.78
N THR A 35 7.71 20.69 6.60
CA THR A 35 7.50 19.24 6.49
C THR A 35 8.59 18.46 7.24
N VAL A 36 9.85 18.84 7.07
CA VAL A 36 11.00 18.24 7.77
C VAL A 36 10.91 18.51 9.28
N GLY A 37 10.48 19.69 9.69
CA GLY A 37 10.25 20.03 11.10
C GLY A 37 9.20 19.14 11.76
N ILE A 38 8.10 18.86 11.07
CA ILE A 38 7.04 17.94 11.52
C ILE A 38 7.60 16.51 11.65
N SER A 39 8.30 16.03 10.62
CA SER A 39 8.97 14.73 10.60
C SER A 39 9.92 14.56 11.80
N ASN A 40 10.80 15.55 12.04
CA ASN A 40 11.71 15.54 13.19
C ASN A 40 10.96 15.48 14.54
N ALA A 41 9.86 16.23 14.67
CA ALA A 41 9.04 16.20 15.88
C ALA A 41 8.36 14.85 16.11
N VAL A 42 7.90 14.19 15.03
CA VAL A 42 7.36 12.82 15.07
C VAL A 42 8.43 11.84 15.53
N ALA A 43 9.61 11.87 14.93
CA ALA A 43 10.72 10.98 15.28
C ALA A 43 11.12 11.08 16.76
N VAL A 44 11.13 12.30 17.33
CA VAL A 44 11.36 12.51 18.76
C VAL A 44 10.25 11.88 19.60
N ARG A 45 8.97 12.14 19.27
CA ARG A 45 7.83 11.59 20.02
C ARG A 45 7.80 10.06 20.01
N GLN A 46 8.20 9.45 18.90
CA GLN A 46 8.23 8.00 18.75
C GLN A 46 9.52 7.36 19.31
N GLY A 47 10.49 8.16 19.79
CA GLY A 47 11.76 7.63 20.29
C GLY A 47 12.66 7.04 19.21
N LEU A 48 12.51 7.48 17.96
CA LEU A 48 13.31 7.01 16.82
C LEU A 48 14.68 7.65 16.74
N VAL A 49 14.88 8.79 17.42
CA VAL A 49 16.16 9.52 17.41
C VAL A 49 17.24 8.68 18.09
N HIS A 50 18.23 8.25 17.31
CA HIS A 50 19.34 7.44 17.79
C HIS A 50 20.61 7.71 17.00
N ILE A 51 21.67 8.13 17.71
CA ILE A 51 23.01 8.31 17.16
C ILE A 51 23.92 7.19 17.68
N PRO A 52 24.60 6.43 16.81
CA PRO A 52 25.56 5.42 17.22
C PRO A 52 26.67 6.00 18.11
N THR A 53 27.05 5.29 19.17
CA THR A 53 28.10 5.73 20.08
C THR A 53 29.48 5.33 19.53
N ILE A 54 30.09 6.24 18.77
CA ILE A 54 31.49 6.13 18.30
C ILE A 54 32.23 7.38 18.79
N ALA A 55 33.34 7.20 19.50
CA ALA A 55 34.12 8.33 19.97
C ALA A 55 34.75 9.08 18.78
N ARG A 56 34.84 10.41 18.87
CA ARG A 56 35.41 11.25 17.80
C ARG A 56 36.80 10.80 17.36
N ALA A 57 37.63 10.35 18.29
CA ALA A 57 38.98 9.87 18.03
C ALA A 57 39.01 8.57 17.23
N ASP A 58 37.90 7.81 17.24
CA ASP A 58 37.76 6.51 16.58
C ASP A 58 37.03 6.62 15.24
N LEU A 59 36.55 7.82 14.85
CA LEU A 59 35.95 8.03 13.54
C LEU A 59 37.02 7.84 12.44
N PRO A 60 36.77 7.00 11.43
CA PRO A 60 37.64 6.91 10.26
C PRO A 60 37.78 8.28 9.59
N ARG A 61 38.96 8.60 9.06
CA ARG A 61 39.15 9.85 8.32
C ARG A 61 38.29 9.92 7.05
N THR A 62 38.04 8.78 6.44
CA THR A 62 37.27 8.67 5.20
C THR A 62 36.38 7.43 5.29
N VAL A 63 35.10 7.61 4.96
CA VAL A 63 34.10 6.54 4.85
C VAL A 63 33.48 6.57 3.47
N SER A 64 33.30 5.39 2.87
CA SER A 64 32.52 5.23 1.65
C SER A 64 31.70 3.94 1.66
N LEU A 65 30.39 4.10 1.56
CA LEU A 65 29.39 3.04 1.40
C LEU A 65 28.95 2.89 -0.07
N ALA A 66 29.62 3.59 -1.00
CA ALA A 66 29.29 3.61 -2.42
C ALA A 66 29.26 2.21 -3.07
N HIS A 67 30.04 1.26 -2.56
CA HIS A 67 30.07 -0.11 -3.08
C HIS A 67 28.77 -0.89 -2.85
N TRP A 68 27.92 -0.46 -1.91
CA TRP A 68 26.59 -1.02 -1.70
C TRP A 68 25.53 -0.46 -2.65
N GLN A 69 25.82 0.67 -3.31
CA GLN A 69 24.83 1.38 -4.11
C GLN A 69 24.59 0.69 -5.46
N THR A 70 23.34 0.78 -5.91
CA THR A 70 22.87 0.49 -7.28
C THR A 70 23.18 1.65 -8.23
N GLY A 71 22.80 1.52 -9.51
CA GLY A 71 22.98 2.56 -10.52
C GLY A 71 22.34 3.90 -10.17
N PHE A 72 22.75 4.96 -10.87
CA PHE A 72 22.17 6.29 -10.74
C PHE A 72 20.81 6.36 -11.45
N ARG A 73 19.90 7.19 -10.91
CA ARG A 73 18.51 7.33 -11.37
C ARG A 73 18.19 8.79 -11.68
N ASN A 74 17.01 9.02 -12.28
CA ASN A 74 16.54 10.34 -12.68
C ASN A 74 15.09 10.57 -12.24
N GLN A 75 14.88 11.43 -11.26
CA GLN A 75 13.53 11.83 -10.84
C GLN A 75 12.87 12.84 -11.79
N GLU A 76 13.65 13.53 -12.62
CA GLU A 76 13.23 14.73 -13.38
C GLU A 76 12.54 15.80 -12.50
N GLN A 77 11.66 16.61 -13.07
CA GLN A 77 10.95 17.70 -12.39
C GLN A 77 9.70 17.21 -11.64
N ARG A 78 9.72 15.97 -11.15
CA ARG A 78 8.58 15.33 -10.48
C ARG A 78 8.50 15.61 -8.98
N GLY A 79 9.54 16.18 -8.37
CA GLY A 79 9.58 16.46 -6.92
C GLY A 79 9.48 15.22 -6.02
N SER A 80 10.10 14.11 -6.43
CA SER A 80 10.05 12.78 -5.79
C SER A 80 11.39 12.39 -5.11
N CYS A 81 12.29 13.35 -4.89
CA CYS A 81 13.64 13.15 -4.37
C CYS A 81 13.72 12.28 -3.11
N TYR A 82 12.82 12.48 -2.15
CA TYR A 82 12.77 11.71 -0.91
C TYR A 82 12.44 10.23 -1.14
N ALA A 83 11.63 9.90 -2.14
CA ALA A 83 11.34 8.52 -2.52
C ALA A 83 12.58 7.85 -3.14
N PHE A 84 13.30 8.55 -4.03
CA PHE A 84 14.57 8.07 -4.61
C PHE A 84 15.65 7.84 -3.55
N ALA A 85 15.83 8.79 -2.63
CA ALA A 85 16.81 8.67 -1.56
C ALA A 85 16.46 7.49 -0.63
N ALA A 86 15.19 7.31 -0.28
CA ALA A 86 14.73 6.20 0.54
C ALA A 86 14.87 4.84 -0.16
N VAL A 87 14.49 4.74 -1.43
CA VAL A 87 14.63 3.51 -2.23
C VAL A 87 16.11 3.13 -2.38
N ALA A 88 17.00 4.08 -2.70
CA ALA A 88 18.43 3.81 -2.78
C ALA A 88 19.02 3.33 -1.43
N ALA A 89 18.53 3.87 -0.31
CA ALA A 89 18.92 3.39 1.02
C ALA A 89 18.43 1.96 1.29
N MET A 90 17.21 1.62 0.87
CA MET A 90 16.65 0.26 0.99
C MET A 90 17.44 -0.73 0.14
N GLU A 91 17.71 -0.43 -1.13
CA GLU A 91 18.49 -1.29 -2.02
C GLU A 91 19.89 -1.58 -1.44
N ALA A 92 20.56 -0.54 -0.92
CA ALA A 92 21.85 -0.70 -0.25
C ALA A 92 21.76 -1.57 1.00
N ALA A 93 20.69 -1.43 1.79
CA ALA A 93 20.44 -2.27 2.95
C ALA A 93 20.20 -3.74 2.57
N TYR A 94 19.41 -4.02 1.52
CA TYR A 94 19.21 -5.38 0.99
C TYR A 94 20.52 -6.01 0.51
N ARG A 95 21.33 -5.24 -0.22
CA ARG A 95 22.64 -5.72 -0.69
C ARG A 95 23.59 -6.03 0.46
N ARG A 96 23.60 -5.17 1.48
CA ARG A 96 24.45 -5.32 2.67
C ARG A 96 24.02 -6.49 3.57
N GLN A 97 22.71 -6.68 3.76
CA GLN A 97 22.16 -7.65 4.72
C GLN A 97 21.93 -9.03 4.11
N HIS A 98 21.58 -9.09 2.82
CA HIS A 98 21.18 -10.32 2.14
C HIS A 98 22.01 -10.64 0.89
N GLY A 99 22.92 -9.76 0.48
CA GLY A 99 23.76 -9.99 -0.71
C GLY A 99 23.00 -9.92 -2.04
N VAL A 100 21.77 -9.39 -2.04
CA VAL A 100 20.93 -9.28 -3.24
C VAL A 100 21.00 -7.87 -3.81
N THR A 101 21.04 -7.76 -5.14
CA THR A 101 20.91 -6.49 -5.85
C THR A 101 19.47 -6.39 -6.34
N LEU A 102 18.75 -5.37 -5.89
CA LEU A 102 17.38 -5.10 -6.28
C LEU A 102 17.31 -3.84 -7.14
N ASP A 103 16.20 -3.71 -7.86
CA ASP A 103 15.79 -2.51 -8.58
C ASP A 103 14.36 -2.21 -8.13
N LEU A 104 14.20 -1.38 -7.09
CA LEU A 104 12.92 -1.17 -6.42
C LEU A 104 12.15 0.03 -7.00
N SER A 105 10.82 -0.02 -6.95
CA SER A 105 9.98 1.01 -7.57
C SER A 105 9.88 2.31 -6.77
N GLU A 106 10.52 3.39 -7.24
CA GLU A 106 10.29 4.74 -6.71
C GLU A 106 8.88 5.25 -7.00
N GLN A 107 8.27 4.87 -8.13
CA GLN A 107 6.89 5.25 -8.47
C GLN A 107 5.91 4.77 -7.40
N PHE A 108 6.04 3.51 -7.00
CA PHE A 108 5.15 2.90 -6.02
C PHE A 108 5.38 3.50 -4.63
N ALA A 109 6.64 3.70 -4.23
CA ALA A 109 6.98 4.34 -2.96
C ALA A 109 6.40 5.77 -2.88
N PHE A 110 6.54 6.54 -3.95
CA PHE A 110 6.01 7.90 -4.04
C PHE A 110 4.47 7.91 -4.03
N HIS A 111 3.82 7.03 -4.82
CA HIS A 111 2.37 6.88 -4.82
C HIS A 111 1.81 6.52 -3.43
N LEU A 112 2.42 5.56 -2.73
CA LEU A 112 2.01 5.16 -1.38
C LEU A 112 2.01 6.32 -0.39
N ASN A 113 3.06 7.15 -0.42
CA ASN A 113 3.18 8.32 0.44
C ASN A 113 2.07 9.35 0.14
N LYS A 114 1.76 9.56 -1.14
CA LYS A 114 0.88 10.64 -1.58
C LYS A 114 -0.60 10.24 -1.53
N ALA A 115 -0.97 9.18 -2.24
CA ALA A 115 -2.36 8.72 -2.33
C ALA A 115 -2.81 7.95 -1.07
N GLY A 116 -1.86 7.29 -0.41
CA GLY A 116 -2.12 6.45 0.76
C GLY A 116 -2.24 7.22 2.08
N GLU A 117 -1.74 8.46 2.18
CA GLU A 117 -1.77 9.21 3.44
C GLU A 117 -3.01 10.09 3.57
N LEU A 118 -3.73 9.92 4.67
CA LEU A 118 -4.86 10.78 5.04
C LEU A 118 -4.35 12.10 5.64
N TYR A 119 -4.88 13.24 5.20
CA TYR A 119 -4.53 14.52 5.81
C TYR A 119 -4.83 14.55 7.31
N PRO A 120 -3.93 15.11 8.15
CA PRO A 120 -4.19 15.27 9.59
C PRO A 120 -5.44 16.10 9.88
N SER A 121 -5.80 17.00 8.96
CA SER A 121 -6.94 17.89 9.06
C SER A 121 -8.21 17.33 8.41
N TYR A 122 -8.26 16.05 8.00
CA TYR A 122 -9.41 15.47 7.27
C TYR A 122 -10.78 15.82 7.87
N GLU A 123 -10.93 15.77 9.19
CA GLU A 123 -12.20 16.04 9.86
C GLU A 123 -12.57 17.53 9.88
N SER A 124 -11.58 18.43 9.90
CA SER A 124 -11.77 19.87 10.06
C SER A 124 -11.57 20.67 8.76
N SER A 125 -10.98 20.06 7.75
CA SER A 125 -10.56 20.72 6.50
C SER A 125 -11.73 20.89 5.54
N ALA A 126 -11.80 22.05 4.89
CA ALA A 126 -12.71 22.28 3.77
C ALA A 126 -12.18 21.75 2.42
N SER A 127 -11.03 21.08 2.41
CA SER A 127 -10.44 20.50 1.19
C SER A 127 -11.43 19.58 0.49
N GLN A 128 -11.42 19.57 -0.85
CA GLN A 128 -12.27 18.69 -1.66
C GLN A 128 -11.72 17.27 -1.80
N HIS A 129 -10.55 17.00 -1.22
CA HIS A 129 -9.89 15.72 -1.21
C HIS A 129 -9.23 15.45 0.16
N GLU A 130 -9.09 14.17 0.52
CA GLU A 130 -8.64 13.69 1.82
C GLU A 130 -7.15 13.32 1.85
N ASN A 131 -6.51 13.23 0.68
CA ASN A 131 -5.11 12.83 0.51
C ASN A 131 -4.43 13.58 -0.61
N ASN A 132 -3.11 13.49 -0.66
CA ASN A 132 -2.32 14.11 -1.70
C ASN A 132 -2.35 13.29 -3.00
N SER A 133 -1.78 13.83 -4.08
CA SER A 133 -1.66 13.15 -5.36
C SER A 133 -0.21 13.03 -5.78
N SER A 134 0.16 11.85 -6.27
CA SER A 134 1.46 11.61 -6.88
C SER A 134 1.53 12.08 -8.34
N TYR A 135 0.49 12.77 -8.85
CA TYR A 135 0.55 13.48 -10.13
C TYR A 135 1.44 14.72 -10.07
N TRP A 136 1.26 15.55 -9.04
CA TRP A 136 2.10 16.71 -8.80
C TRP A 136 3.25 16.38 -7.85
N GLY A 137 4.32 17.17 -7.94
CA GLY A 137 5.49 17.00 -7.11
C GLY A 137 5.37 17.59 -5.71
N PHE A 138 6.40 17.33 -4.91
CA PHE A 138 6.66 17.93 -3.59
C PHE A 138 5.70 17.50 -2.46
N GLN A 139 5.96 17.87 -1.20
CA GLN A 139 5.31 17.41 0.05
C GLN A 139 5.76 16.02 0.55
N GLY A 140 7.02 15.90 0.97
CA GLY A 140 7.56 14.73 1.67
C GLY A 140 8.95 15.00 2.23
N ALA A 141 9.45 14.08 3.06
CA ALA A 141 10.77 14.13 3.67
C ALA A 141 11.32 12.69 3.87
N SER A 142 12.48 12.57 4.50
CA SER A 142 13.13 11.29 4.81
C SER A 142 12.30 10.32 5.67
N ASP A 143 11.23 10.78 6.32
CA ASP A 143 10.29 9.97 7.12
C ASP A 143 9.44 9.00 6.28
N ILE A 144 9.48 9.11 4.94
CA ILE A 144 8.89 8.08 4.07
C ILE A 144 9.38 6.67 4.44
N ILE A 145 10.59 6.54 5.01
CA ILE A 145 11.13 5.24 5.42
C ILE A 145 10.32 4.57 6.53
N GLU A 146 9.65 5.35 7.39
CA GLU A 146 8.71 4.83 8.40
C GLU A 146 7.45 4.27 7.74
N LYS A 147 6.96 4.93 6.68
CA LYS A 147 5.83 4.45 5.88
C LYS A 147 6.20 3.17 5.12
N LEU A 148 7.42 3.11 4.57
CA LEU A 148 7.98 1.93 3.92
C LEU A 148 8.32 0.80 4.90
N ALA A 149 8.22 1.01 6.21
CA ALA A 149 8.23 -0.08 7.20
C ALA A 149 6.85 -0.74 7.35
N ARG A 150 5.78 -0.03 6.93
CA ARG A 150 4.39 -0.47 7.05
C ARG A 150 3.76 -0.85 5.71
N SER A 151 4.37 -0.45 4.61
CA SER A 151 3.89 -0.69 3.26
C SER A 151 5.04 -1.22 2.40
N ALA A 152 4.89 -2.44 1.89
CA ALA A 152 5.87 -3.01 0.99
C ALA A 152 5.79 -2.39 -0.41
N ILE A 153 6.92 -2.42 -1.12
CA ILE A 153 7.04 -2.00 -2.50
C ILE A 153 7.54 -3.17 -3.38
N PRO A 154 7.21 -3.17 -4.68
CA PRO A 154 7.70 -4.16 -5.62
C PRO A 154 9.01 -3.70 -6.29
N ASP A 155 9.55 -4.55 -7.15
CA ASP A 155 10.59 -4.15 -8.10
C ASP A 155 10.05 -3.10 -9.09
N GLU A 156 10.95 -2.24 -9.59
CA GLU A 156 10.72 -1.21 -10.61
C GLU A 156 10.07 -1.79 -11.88
N SER A 157 10.42 -3.02 -12.26
CA SER A 157 9.80 -3.69 -13.41
C SER A 157 8.29 -3.95 -13.26
N ALA A 158 7.77 -4.02 -12.03
CA ALA A 158 6.35 -4.22 -11.77
C ALA A 158 5.56 -2.91 -11.79
N ALA A 159 6.17 -1.81 -11.36
CA ALA A 159 5.61 -0.47 -11.41
C ALA A 159 6.72 0.53 -11.75
N ARG A 160 6.94 0.75 -13.04
CA ARG A 160 8.04 1.61 -13.50
C ARG A 160 7.81 3.07 -13.08
N TYR A 161 8.90 3.80 -12.92
CA TYR A 161 8.90 5.24 -12.83
C TYR A 161 8.36 5.88 -14.11
N LEU A 162 7.37 6.76 -13.93
CA LEU A 162 6.75 7.52 -15.01
C LEU A 162 7.34 8.92 -15.04
N LEU A 163 7.91 9.28 -16.18
CA LEU A 163 8.45 10.62 -16.42
C LEU A 163 7.31 11.65 -16.43
N ALA A 164 7.64 12.94 -16.27
CA ALA A 164 6.62 13.99 -16.21
C ALA A 164 5.70 14.01 -17.45
N ALA A 165 6.27 13.82 -18.64
CA ALA A 165 5.50 13.74 -19.88
C ALA A 165 4.60 12.50 -19.95
N GLU A 166 5.00 11.38 -19.33
CA GLU A 166 4.23 10.14 -19.31
C GLU A 166 3.08 10.22 -18.31
N MET A 167 3.29 10.87 -17.16
CA MET A 167 2.24 11.18 -16.20
C MET A 167 1.16 12.07 -16.82
N GLU A 168 1.55 13.09 -17.58
CA GLU A 168 0.61 13.93 -18.32
C GLU A 168 -0.12 13.15 -19.42
N ALA A 169 0.60 12.32 -20.19
CA ALA A 169 -0.03 11.46 -21.19
C ALA A 169 -1.05 10.51 -20.56
N LEU A 170 -0.74 9.95 -19.39
CA LEU A 170 -1.65 9.09 -18.64
C LEU A 170 -2.87 9.84 -18.12
N ARG A 171 -2.70 11.07 -17.62
CA ARG A 171 -3.81 11.93 -17.20
C ARG A 171 -4.74 12.22 -18.37
N VAL A 172 -4.20 12.63 -19.53
CA VAL A 172 -4.99 12.88 -20.75
C VAL A 172 -5.73 11.62 -21.21
N ALA A 173 -5.09 10.45 -21.09
CA ALA A 173 -5.72 9.16 -21.41
C ALA A 173 -6.77 8.70 -20.38
N THR A 174 -6.91 9.41 -19.25
CA THR A 174 -7.83 9.10 -18.16
C THR A 174 -8.85 10.23 -17.99
N PRO A 175 -9.95 10.28 -18.78
CA PRO A 175 -10.88 11.41 -18.76
C PRO A 175 -11.45 11.75 -17.38
N GLY A 176 -11.64 10.73 -16.51
CA GLY A 176 -12.11 10.93 -15.14
C GLY A 176 -11.15 11.71 -14.24
N ALA A 177 -9.87 11.80 -14.60
CA ALA A 177 -8.87 12.58 -13.88
C ALA A 177 -9.07 14.09 -14.03
N GLY A 178 -9.83 14.54 -15.04
CA GLY A 178 -9.92 15.97 -15.35
C GLY A 178 -8.55 16.58 -15.58
N ASP A 179 -8.38 17.85 -15.22
CA ASP A 179 -7.18 18.62 -15.54
C ASP A 179 -6.09 18.59 -14.45
N LEU A 180 -6.42 18.17 -13.22
CA LEU A 180 -5.50 18.11 -12.07
C LEU A 180 -4.64 19.39 -11.89
N VAL A 181 -5.20 20.58 -12.16
CA VAL A 181 -4.43 21.83 -12.28
C VAL A 181 -3.89 22.34 -10.95
N THR A 182 -4.71 22.36 -9.90
CA THR A 182 -4.29 22.77 -8.56
C THR A 182 -4.90 21.84 -7.51
N ALA A 183 -4.16 21.56 -6.44
CA ALA A 183 -4.65 20.71 -5.36
C ALA A 183 -5.98 21.25 -4.80
N ASP A 184 -6.03 22.53 -4.42
CA ASP A 184 -7.17 23.13 -3.71
C ASP A 184 -8.53 22.99 -4.41
N SER A 185 -8.54 23.03 -5.74
CA SER A 185 -9.78 22.91 -6.52
C SER A 185 -10.08 21.49 -7.01
N THR A 186 -9.15 20.55 -6.86
CA THR A 186 -9.30 19.20 -7.41
C THR A 186 -10.14 18.32 -6.47
N PRO A 187 -11.29 17.78 -6.94
CA PRO A 187 -12.12 16.89 -6.14
C PRO A 187 -11.47 15.51 -5.99
N GLN A 188 -11.79 14.82 -4.90
CA GLN A 188 -11.28 13.48 -4.62
C GLN A 188 -11.48 12.50 -5.80
N SER A 189 -12.62 12.55 -6.48
CA SER A 189 -12.94 11.64 -7.58
C SER A 189 -11.98 11.75 -8.77
N GLN A 190 -11.42 12.94 -9.03
CA GLN A 190 -10.41 13.15 -10.06
C GLN A 190 -9.06 12.54 -9.66
N LEU A 191 -8.66 12.73 -8.41
CA LEU A 191 -7.47 12.07 -7.86
C LEU A 191 -7.60 10.56 -7.95
N ASP A 192 -8.74 10.04 -7.52
CA ASP A 192 -9.01 8.61 -7.53
C ASP A 192 -8.96 8.00 -8.92
N ALA A 193 -9.46 8.73 -9.93
CA ALA A 193 -9.43 8.28 -11.32
C ALA A 193 -7.98 8.12 -11.81
N PHE A 194 -7.11 9.06 -11.43
CA PHE A 194 -5.71 9.07 -11.83
C PHE A 194 -4.83 8.12 -11.01
N GLU A 195 -4.88 8.19 -9.67
CA GLU A 195 -3.99 7.43 -8.77
C GLU A 195 -4.19 5.91 -8.91
N PHE A 196 -5.43 5.47 -9.16
CA PHE A 196 -5.79 4.04 -9.15
C PHE A 196 -6.09 3.48 -10.55
N THR A 197 -5.57 4.10 -11.61
CA THR A 197 -5.57 3.50 -12.96
C THR A 197 -4.46 2.46 -13.10
N GLU A 198 -4.72 1.40 -13.88
CA GLU A 198 -3.74 0.33 -14.16
C GLU A 198 -2.49 0.85 -14.89
N GLY A 199 -2.59 1.97 -15.60
CA GLY A 199 -1.44 2.61 -16.26
C GLY A 199 -0.49 3.32 -15.29
N HIS A 200 -0.93 3.59 -14.05
CA HIS A 200 -0.14 4.29 -13.04
C HIS A 200 0.52 3.31 -12.08
N ILE A 201 -0.29 2.65 -11.23
CA ILE A 201 0.15 1.59 -10.33
C ILE A 201 -0.67 0.34 -10.66
N PRO A 202 -0.12 -0.60 -11.45
CA PRO A 202 -0.84 -1.81 -11.84
C PRO A 202 -1.26 -2.66 -10.64
N THR A 203 -2.42 -3.30 -10.72
CA THR A 203 -2.88 -4.26 -9.69
C THR A 203 -1.86 -5.38 -9.51
N ALA A 204 -1.23 -5.86 -10.59
CA ALA A 204 -0.19 -6.87 -10.52
C ALA A 204 1.04 -6.44 -9.69
N ALA A 205 1.38 -5.14 -9.69
CA ALA A 205 2.48 -4.61 -8.89
C ALA A 205 2.19 -4.71 -7.39
N ARG A 206 0.92 -4.49 -6.99
CA ARG A 206 0.46 -4.66 -5.60
C ARG A 206 0.57 -6.11 -5.16
N HIS A 207 0.30 -7.06 -6.06
CA HIS A 207 0.33 -8.50 -5.76
C HIS A 207 1.75 -9.03 -5.47
N VAL A 208 2.77 -8.35 -5.98
CA VAL A 208 4.18 -8.78 -5.82
C VAL A 208 4.97 -7.91 -4.83
N ALA A 209 4.35 -6.85 -4.28
CA ALA A 209 4.98 -5.95 -3.32
C ALA A 209 5.37 -6.71 -2.03
N ARG A 210 6.67 -6.82 -1.79
CA ARG A 210 7.22 -7.62 -0.66
C ARG A 210 8.39 -6.96 0.06
N TYR A 211 9.07 -6.02 -0.60
CA TYR A 211 10.25 -5.39 -0.03
C TYR A 211 9.82 -4.23 0.85
N ARG A 212 10.22 -4.28 2.11
CA ARG A 212 9.96 -3.22 3.09
C ARG A 212 11.11 -3.07 4.07
N VAL A 213 11.09 -1.95 4.77
CA VAL A 213 11.94 -1.70 5.93
C VAL A 213 11.42 -2.53 7.10
N ASP A 214 12.32 -3.09 7.90
CA ASP A 214 11.98 -3.77 9.17
C ASP A 214 12.35 -2.90 10.38
N GLY A 215 13.36 -2.04 10.22
CA GLY A 215 13.73 -1.08 11.24
C GLY A 215 14.46 0.13 10.67
N CYS A 216 14.12 1.30 11.19
CA CYS A 216 14.79 2.57 10.89
C CYS A 216 15.04 3.38 12.17
N ARG A 217 15.87 4.42 12.04
CA ARG A 217 16.18 5.40 13.08
C ARG A 217 16.29 6.79 12.45
N ALA A 218 16.18 7.81 13.29
CA ALA A 218 16.28 9.21 12.91
C ALA A 218 17.52 9.87 13.53
N LEU A 219 18.00 10.92 12.88
CA LEU A 219 19.05 11.81 13.39
C LEU A 219 18.47 12.90 14.32
N GLY A 220 17.17 13.20 14.20
CA GLY A 220 16.54 14.38 14.79
C GLY A 220 16.80 15.66 13.99
N GLY A 221 16.29 16.79 14.49
CA GLY A 221 16.41 18.07 13.79
C GLY A 221 17.79 18.72 13.93
N PHE A 222 18.31 19.24 12.82
CA PHE A 222 19.61 19.90 12.71
C PHE A 222 20.78 19.11 13.34
N PRO A 223 21.01 17.85 12.92
CA PRO A 223 22.08 17.03 13.47
C PRO A 223 23.45 17.67 13.24
N SER A 224 24.40 17.43 14.13
CA SER A 224 25.77 17.87 13.91
C SER A 224 26.44 17.03 12.83
N ASN A 225 27.47 17.56 12.17
CA ASN A 225 28.28 16.77 11.23
C ASN A 225 28.85 15.51 11.89
N GLU A 226 29.20 15.58 13.17
CA GLU A 226 29.70 14.42 13.91
C GLU A 226 28.62 13.34 14.09
N ASP A 227 27.36 13.71 14.28
CA ASP A 227 26.25 12.75 14.40
C ASP A 227 26.04 11.98 13.09
N VAL A 228 26.05 12.69 11.95
CA VAL A 228 25.95 12.08 10.61
C VAL A 228 27.17 11.18 10.33
N GLN A 229 28.38 11.62 10.71
CA GLN A 229 29.60 10.82 10.58
C GLN A 229 29.56 9.52 11.39
N ARG A 230 28.99 9.55 12.60
CA ARG A 230 28.82 8.34 13.43
C ARG A 230 27.86 7.34 12.79
N VAL A 231 26.76 7.80 12.18
CA VAL A 231 25.84 6.93 11.44
C VAL A 231 26.55 6.29 10.24
N LEU A 232 27.24 7.10 9.42
CA LEU A 232 27.98 6.59 8.26
C LEU A 232 29.10 5.61 8.66
N ALA A 233 29.85 5.92 9.71
CA ALA A 233 30.90 5.05 10.25
C ALA A 233 30.35 3.72 10.80
N SER A 234 29.10 3.72 11.28
CA SER A 234 28.42 2.50 11.71
C SER A 234 27.88 1.64 10.55
N GLY A 235 28.09 2.07 9.30
CA GLY A 235 27.74 1.30 8.10
C GLY A 235 26.34 1.56 7.54
N HIS A 236 25.74 2.70 7.87
CA HIS A 236 24.41 3.08 7.41
C HIS A 236 24.46 4.37 6.60
N GLU A 237 23.85 4.35 5.40
CA GLU A 237 23.59 5.54 4.61
C GLU A 237 22.55 6.44 5.30
N VAL A 238 22.65 7.75 5.07
CA VAL A 238 21.72 8.74 5.64
C VAL A 238 20.87 9.33 4.54
N ILE A 239 19.56 9.15 4.63
CA ILE A 239 18.56 9.86 3.84
C ILE A 239 18.45 11.25 4.45
N ALA A 240 19.07 12.24 3.82
CA ALA A 240 19.28 13.57 4.37
C ALA A 240 18.31 14.57 3.75
N ASP A 241 17.57 15.26 4.61
CA ASP A 241 16.73 16.38 4.21
C ASP A 241 17.55 17.66 4.24
N VAL A 242 17.55 18.40 3.13
CA VAL A 242 18.20 19.70 2.98
C VAL A 242 17.21 20.73 2.44
N PRO A 243 17.50 22.05 2.50
CA PRO A 243 16.59 23.06 1.96
C PRO A 243 16.17 22.73 0.52
N GLY A 244 14.87 22.56 0.30
CA GLY A 244 14.27 22.22 -0.98
C GLY A 244 14.72 20.89 -1.63
N HIS A 245 15.36 19.95 -0.92
CA HIS A 245 15.75 18.67 -1.54
C HIS A 245 15.99 17.54 -0.53
N CYS A 246 16.02 16.30 -1.02
CA CYS A 246 16.38 15.12 -0.23
C CYS A 246 17.34 14.26 -1.04
N TYR A 247 18.44 13.80 -0.44
CA TYR A 247 19.41 12.95 -1.11
C TYR A 247 20.00 11.91 -0.15
N LEU A 248 20.77 10.96 -0.68
CA LEU A 248 21.41 9.92 0.12
C LEU A 248 22.89 10.25 0.36
N ILE A 249 23.27 10.48 1.61
CA ILE A 249 24.68 10.56 2.02
C ILE A 249 25.21 9.14 2.19
N VAL A 250 26.28 8.81 1.47
CA VAL A 250 26.88 7.47 1.44
C VAL A 250 28.32 7.47 1.95
N GLY A 251 28.84 8.62 2.42
CA GLY A 251 30.20 8.70 2.95
C GLY A 251 30.62 10.10 3.32
N TYR A 252 31.84 10.22 3.82
CA TYR A 252 32.47 11.50 4.18
C TYR A 252 34.00 11.42 4.07
N ASP A 253 34.64 12.58 3.99
CA ASP A 253 36.10 12.76 4.08
C ASP A 253 36.41 13.94 5.01
N LEU A 254 37.02 13.65 6.16
CA LEU A 254 37.41 14.65 7.16
C LEU A 254 38.60 15.51 6.71
N ASN A 255 39.40 15.05 5.76
CA ASN A 255 40.56 15.83 5.30
C ASN A 255 40.12 16.98 4.39
N THR A 256 39.09 16.77 3.57
CA THR A 256 38.53 17.80 2.68
C THR A 256 37.31 18.51 3.29
N GLY A 257 36.66 17.91 4.28
CA GLY A 257 35.45 18.47 4.89
C GLY A 257 34.23 18.29 4.00
N GLU A 258 34.09 17.12 3.38
CA GLU A 258 33.09 16.86 2.33
C GLU A 258 32.28 15.59 2.60
N TRP A 259 30.99 15.63 2.25
CA TRP A 259 30.09 14.49 2.13
C TRP A 259 30.21 13.86 0.74
N LEU A 260 30.08 12.54 0.68
CA LEU A 260 29.87 11.78 -0.55
C LEU A 260 28.37 11.49 -0.70
N VAL A 261 27.75 12.03 -1.74
CA VAL A 261 26.29 12.02 -1.92
C VAL A 261 25.90 11.28 -3.20
N LYS A 262 24.88 10.42 -3.11
CA LYS A 262 24.13 9.89 -4.26
C LYS A 262 22.87 10.73 -4.45
N ASN A 263 22.77 11.35 -5.62
CA ASN A 263 21.60 12.14 -6.02
C ASN A 263 20.81 11.43 -7.13
N SER A 264 19.69 12.02 -7.53
CA SER A 264 18.70 11.46 -8.45
C SER A 264 18.47 12.33 -9.69
N TRP A 265 19.48 13.07 -10.19
CA TRP A 265 19.34 13.92 -11.39
C TRP A 265 20.15 13.42 -12.59
N ASN A 266 20.42 12.11 -12.66
CA ASN A 266 21.16 11.48 -13.76
C ASN A 266 22.59 12.00 -13.94
N GLU A 267 23.27 12.42 -12.87
CA GLU A 267 24.65 12.88 -12.93
C GLU A 267 25.62 11.78 -13.37
N ASN A 268 25.21 10.52 -13.25
CA ASN A 268 26.04 9.34 -13.45
C ASN A 268 27.34 9.34 -12.63
N ALA A 269 27.36 10.11 -11.53
CA ALA A 269 28.47 10.29 -10.62
C ALA A 269 27.96 10.57 -9.20
N PHE A 270 28.77 10.26 -8.19
CA PHE A 270 28.52 10.78 -6.85
C PHE A 270 28.91 12.26 -6.79
N ILE A 271 28.41 12.96 -5.79
CA ILE A 271 28.61 14.40 -5.63
C ILE A 271 29.34 14.67 -4.33
N ARG A 272 30.27 15.63 -4.37
CA ARG A 272 30.91 16.19 -3.17
C ARG A 272 30.10 17.38 -2.69
N VAL A 273 29.71 17.36 -1.42
CA VAL A 273 29.04 18.50 -0.77
C VAL A 273 29.85 18.89 0.45
N ARG A 274 30.20 20.17 0.60
CA ARG A 274 30.96 20.62 1.77
C ARG A 274 30.13 20.52 3.05
N PHE A 275 30.80 20.20 4.16
CA PHE A 275 30.22 20.15 5.50
C PHE A 275 29.61 21.48 5.96
N ASP A 276 30.14 22.59 5.45
CA ASP A 276 29.77 23.95 5.82
C ASP A 276 28.92 24.67 4.76
N ASP A 277 28.41 23.95 3.75
CA ASP A 277 27.51 24.52 2.74
C ASP A 277 26.15 24.88 3.38
N ALA A 278 25.92 26.19 3.57
CA ALA A 278 24.70 26.72 4.16
C ALA A 278 23.44 26.39 3.34
N ASN A 279 23.55 26.27 2.01
CA ASN A 279 22.42 25.95 1.13
C ASN A 279 22.05 24.47 1.17
N ARG A 280 22.95 23.63 1.68
CA ARG A 280 22.77 22.17 1.79
C ARG A 280 22.90 21.69 3.23
N ARG A 281 22.62 22.57 4.19
CA ARG A 281 22.61 22.23 5.60
C ARG A 281 21.60 21.11 5.85
N ILE A 282 22.03 20.06 6.56
CA ILE A 282 21.16 18.95 6.93
C ILE A 282 20.14 19.44 7.97
N LEU A 283 18.87 19.40 7.60
CA LEU A 283 17.73 19.81 8.42
C LEU A 283 17.23 18.66 9.30
N GLY A 284 17.40 17.44 8.84
CA GLY A 284 17.02 16.19 9.49
C GLY A 284 17.45 15.00 8.64
N GLY A 285 17.11 13.80 9.09
CA GLY A 285 17.35 12.62 8.27
C GLY A 285 17.05 11.30 8.99
N HIS A 286 16.90 10.27 8.17
CA HIS A 286 16.66 8.90 8.61
C HIS A 286 17.68 7.92 8.03
N TYR A 287 17.82 6.75 8.66
CA TYR A 287 18.64 5.66 8.13
C TYR A 287 18.00 4.30 8.39
N VAL A 288 18.20 3.39 7.43
CA VAL A 288 17.68 2.02 7.48
C VAL A 288 18.62 1.16 8.32
N THR A 289 18.07 0.51 9.35
CA THR A 289 18.82 -0.41 10.22
C THR A 289 18.62 -1.88 9.82
N SER A 290 17.44 -2.24 9.32
CA SER A 290 17.08 -3.59 8.89
C SER A 290 15.99 -3.55 7.81
N VAL A 291 16.00 -4.57 6.96
CA VAL A 291 14.96 -4.84 5.95
C VAL A 291 14.43 -6.26 6.13
N VAL A 292 13.21 -6.52 5.66
CA VAL A 292 12.67 -7.88 5.68
C VAL A 292 13.45 -8.81 4.75
N ALA A 293 13.38 -10.12 4.99
CA ALA A 293 14.05 -11.09 4.12
C ALA A 293 13.49 -11.01 2.68
N PRO A 294 14.33 -11.06 1.63
CA PRO A 294 13.90 -10.87 0.25
C PRO A 294 12.95 -11.97 -0.28
N ASP A 295 12.98 -13.15 0.34
CA ASP A 295 12.08 -14.28 0.05
C ASP A 295 10.76 -14.23 0.84
N SER A 296 10.54 -13.19 1.67
CA SER A 296 9.29 -12.98 2.39
C SER A 296 8.09 -12.97 1.43
N PRO A 297 6.93 -13.51 1.83
CA PRO A 297 5.73 -13.43 1.02
C PRO A 297 5.33 -11.95 0.76
N PRO A 298 4.61 -11.67 -0.33
CA PRO A 298 4.05 -10.35 -0.56
C PRO A 298 3.18 -9.87 0.60
N ALA A 299 3.15 -8.55 0.79
CA ALA A 299 2.25 -7.88 1.73
C ALA A 299 0.81 -7.96 1.20
N VAL A 300 0.05 -8.94 1.68
CA VAL A 300 -1.30 -9.24 1.17
C VAL A 300 -2.25 -8.05 1.36
N GLU A 301 -2.04 -7.22 2.38
CA GLU A 301 -2.79 -5.99 2.59
C GLU A 301 -2.71 -5.02 1.40
N ALA A 302 -1.59 -5.02 0.65
CA ALA A 302 -1.45 -4.18 -0.53
C ALA A 302 -2.42 -4.58 -1.66
N TRP A 303 -2.88 -5.84 -1.66
CA TRP A 303 -3.76 -6.39 -2.69
C TRP A 303 -5.17 -5.81 -2.61
N TRP A 304 -5.55 -5.18 -1.49
CA TRP A 304 -6.82 -4.47 -1.36
C TRP A 304 -6.82 -3.09 -2.03
N GLY A 305 -5.67 -2.44 -2.19
CA GLY A 305 -5.61 -1.08 -2.72
C GLY A 305 -6.17 -0.99 -4.15
N GLY A 306 -6.95 0.04 -4.45
CA GLY A 306 -7.60 0.26 -5.74
C GLY A 306 -9.11 -0.03 -5.75
N ARG A 307 -9.68 -0.08 -6.95
CA ARG A 307 -11.12 -0.20 -7.20
C ARG A 307 -11.61 -1.65 -7.14
N TRP A 308 -12.76 -1.85 -6.52
CA TRP A 308 -13.47 -3.13 -6.41
C TRP A 308 -14.92 -2.92 -6.79
N PHE A 309 -15.38 -3.65 -7.79
CA PHE A 309 -16.82 -3.85 -8.00
C PHE A 309 -17.33 -4.71 -6.86
N MET A 310 -18.39 -4.24 -6.22
CA MET A 310 -18.96 -4.88 -5.05
C MET A 310 -20.44 -5.12 -5.30
N ASP A 311 -20.89 -6.32 -4.95
CA ASP A 311 -22.30 -6.70 -4.90
C ASP A 311 -22.58 -7.19 -3.49
N HIS A 312 -23.46 -6.48 -2.77
CA HIS A 312 -23.92 -6.91 -1.46
C HIS A 312 -25.43 -7.09 -1.48
N ASP A 313 -25.88 -8.34 -1.45
CA ASP A 313 -27.30 -8.69 -1.50
C ASP A 313 -28.03 -8.22 -2.79
N GLY A 314 -27.35 -8.14 -3.94
CA GLY A 314 -27.88 -7.61 -5.19
C GLY A 314 -27.77 -6.09 -5.33
N TRP A 315 -27.22 -5.41 -4.32
CA TRP A 315 -26.91 -3.98 -4.38
C TRP A 315 -25.50 -3.80 -4.90
N LYS A 316 -25.39 -3.22 -6.10
CA LYS A 316 -24.10 -3.02 -6.77
C LYS A 316 -23.54 -1.64 -6.50
N GLY A 317 -22.23 -1.59 -6.29
CA GLY A 317 -21.48 -0.35 -6.16
C GLY A 317 -20.00 -0.58 -6.41
N GLU A 318 -19.22 0.47 -6.19
CA GLU A 318 -17.77 0.42 -6.34
C GLU A 318 -17.12 0.86 -5.03
N LEU A 319 -16.30 -0.02 -4.45
CA LEU A 319 -15.44 0.31 -3.32
C LEU A 319 -14.07 0.70 -3.84
N LEU A 320 -13.62 1.92 -3.56
CA LEU A 320 -12.24 2.33 -3.74
C LEU A 320 -11.51 2.31 -2.40
N VAL A 321 -10.49 1.46 -2.29
CA VAL A 321 -9.59 1.41 -1.13
C VAL A 321 -8.32 2.19 -1.46
N ARG A 322 -8.07 3.29 -0.74
CA ARG A 322 -6.87 4.12 -0.91
C ARG A 322 -5.72 3.70 -0.01
N ARG A 323 -6.07 3.18 1.18
CA ARG A 323 -5.15 2.79 2.24
C ARG A 323 -5.74 1.68 3.08
N THR A 324 -4.88 0.92 3.74
CA THR A 324 -5.25 -0.12 4.72
C THR A 324 -4.77 0.22 6.13
N THR A 325 -4.11 1.38 6.29
CA THR A 325 -3.48 1.75 7.56
C THR A 325 -3.34 3.27 7.67
N ASP A 326 -3.42 3.81 8.89
CA ASP A 326 -3.01 5.19 9.19
C ASP A 326 -1.57 5.17 9.71
N TYR A 327 -0.64 5.77 8.95
CA TYR A 327 0.78 5.80 9.27
C TYR A 327 1.11 6.47 10.63
N ARG A 328 0.17 7.20 11.22
CA ARG A 328 0.32 7.90 12.51
C ARG A 328 -0.25 7.12 13.70
N GLN A 329 -1.03 6.07 13.42
CA GLN A 329 -1.62 5.19 14.43
C GLN A 329 -0.85 3.87 14.54
N PRO A 330 -0.96 3.14 15.66
CA PRO A 330 -0.46 1.77 15.74
C PRO A 330 -1.00 0.87 14.63
N VAL A 331 -0.23 -0.15 14.25
CA VAL A 331 -0.67 -1.17 13.28
C VAL A 331 -1.92 -1.91 13.79
N GLY A 332 -2.82 -2.25 12.88
CA GLY A 332 -4.06 -2.98 13.18
C GLY A 332 -5.19 -2.10 13.72
N GLN A 333 -5.02 -0.79 13.78
CA GLN A 333 -6.12 0.13 14.11
C GLN A 333 -6.96 0.44 12.86
N PRO A 334 -8.29 0.59 13.01
CA PRO A 334 -9.13 1.10 11.92
C PRO A 334 -8.66 2.47 11.42
N THR A 335 -8.86 2.72 10.13
CA THR A 335 -8.61 4.00 9.47
C THR A 335 -9.69 4.29 8.44
N LYS A 336 -9.65 5.49 7.86
CA LYS A 336 -10.39 5.85 6.65
C LYS A 336 -9.80 5.13 5.44
N LEU A 337 -10.36 3.98 5.07
CA LEU A 337 -9.90 3.14 3.96
C LEU A 337 -10.06 3.84 2.62
N GLY A 338 -11.24 4.44 2.39
CA GLY A 338 -11.57 5.06 1.12
C GLY A 338 -13.05 5.39 0.98
N THR A 339 -13.63 5.16 -0.19
CA THR A 339 -15.00 5.59 -0.52
C THR A 339 -15.77 4.48 -1.23
N TYR A 340 -17.03 4.29 -0.86
CA TYR A 340 -17.98 3.44 -1.57
C TYR A 340 -18.91 4.31 -2.41
N PHE A 341 -19.05 3.98 -3.69
CA PHE A 341 -19.88 4.69 -4.65
C PHE A 341 -21.09 3.84 -5.02
N ARG A 342 -22.29 4.39 -4.86
CA ARG A 342 -23.55 3.72 -5.21
C ARG A 342 -24.60 4.77 -5.53
N ASP A 343 -25.40 4.55 -6.58
CA ASP A 343 -26.52 5.42 -6.98
C ASP A 343 -26.16 6.91 -7.15
N GLY A 344 -24.94 7.18 -7.64
CA GLY A 344 -24.42 8.55 -7.79
C GLY A 344 -24.05 9.24 -6.48
N GLN A 345 -24.09 8.52 -5.35
CA GLN A 345 -23.65 8.99 -4.03
C GLN A 345 -22.30 8.38 -3.65
N SER A 346 -21.61 9.05 -2.73
CA SER A 346 -20.35 8.61 -2.14
C SER A 346 -20.50 8.48 -0.63
N TYR A 347 -20.06 7.35 -0.09
CA TYR A 347 -20.10 7.03 1.33
C TYR A 347 -18.70 6.77 1.83
N ASP A 348 -18.38 7.34 2.98
CA ASP A 348 -17.09 7.13 3.61
C ASP A 348 -16.96 5.70 4.16
N VAL A 349 -15.78 5.12 3.99
CA VAL A 349 -15.50 3.74 4.39
C VAL A 349 -14.35 3.71 5.39
N ASN A 350 -14.65 3.31 6.62
CA ASN A 350 -13.66 3.05 7.65
C ASN A 350 -13.40 1.55 7.78
N GLY A 351 -12.23 1.14 8.24
CA GLY A 351 -11.94 -0.27 8.46
C GLY A 351 -10.47 -0.57 8.69
N LEU A 352 -10.17 -1.86 8.81
CA LEU A 352 -8.84 -2.42 9.03
C LEU A 352 -8.66 -3.70 8.21
N VAL A 353 -7.41 -4.14 8.15
CA VAL A 353 -7.07 -5.49 7.66
C VAL A 353 -6.81 -6.42 8.84
N GLU A 354 -7.33 -7.64 8.73
CA GLU A 354 -7.18 -8.73 9.69
C GLU A 354 -6.59 -9.96 8.95
N ASP A 355 -6.29 -11.03 9.68
CA ASP A 355 -5.87 -12.32 9.12
C ASP A 355 -4.67 -12.22 8.16
N ASP A 356 -3.60 -11.58 8.66
CA ASP A 356 -2.36 -11.30 7.91
C ASP A 356 -2.61 -10.58 6.57
N GLY A 357 -3.59 -9.67 6.55
CA GLY A 357 -3.94 -8.87 5.38
C GLY A 357 -5.02 -9.49 4.48
N ARG A 358 -5.44 -10.74 4.73
CA ARG A 358 -6.39 -11.47 3.87
C ARG A 358 -7.84 -11.09 4.10
N GLN A 359 -8.18 -10.55 5.27
CA GLN A 359 -9.52 -10.09 5.60
C GLN A 359 -9.56 -8.57 5.59
N LEU A 360 -10.52 -7.99 4.86
CA LEU A 360 -10.91 -6.59 5.01
C LEU A 360 -12.16 -6.53 5.91
N HIS A 361 -12.02 -5.90 7.08
CA HIS A 361 -13.11 -5.65 8.00
C HIS A 361 -13.43 -4.16 7.98
N PHE A 362 -14.59 -3.80 7.45
CA PHE A 362 -14.91 -2.41 7.14
C PHE A 362 -16.37 -2.04 7.37
N TRP A 363 -16.62 -0.74 7.46
CA TRP A 363 -17.92 -0.15 7.65
C TRP A 363 -18.17 0.90 6.59
N ILE A 364 -19.33 0.81 5.93
CA ILE A 364 -19.80 1.83 4.99
C ILE A 364 -20.76 2.74 5.75
N ALA A 365 -20.46 4.04 5.80
CA ALA A 365 -21.30 5.04 6.46
C ALA A 365 -22.72 5.06 5.90
N ASP A 366 -23.70 5.36 6.75
CA ASP A 366 -25.11 5.57 6.40
C ASP A 366 -25.41 6.99 5.87
N THR A 367 -24.37 7.82 5.80
CA THR A 367 -24.39 9.23 5.41
C THR A 367 -23.36 9.51 4.32
N THR A 368 -23.65 10.51 3.49
CA THR A 368 -22.72 11.02 2.45
C THR A 368 -21.81 12.12 2.98
N GLY A 369 -22.03 12.57 4.22
CA GLY A 369 -21.12 13.45 4.94
C GLY A 369 -19.91 12.68 5.49
N ARG A 370 -18.85 13.42 5.82
CA ARG A 370 -17.66 12.82 6.46
C ARG A 370 -18.00 12.22 7.80
N VAL A 371 -17.38 11.07 8.07
CA VAL A 371 -17.36 10.44 9.41
C VAL A 371 -15.94 10.50 9.97
N PRO A 372 -15.75 10.51 11.30
CA PRO A 372 -14.40 10.55 11.87
C PRO A 372 -13.57 9.34 11.42
N ALA A 373 -12.26 9.54 11.22
CA ALA A 373 -11.41 8.52 10.62
C ALA A 373 -11.24 7.32 11.58
N GLY A 374 -11.52 6.11 11.09
CA GLY A 374 -11.41 4.88 11.88
C GLY A 374 -12.62 4.57 12.78
N GLU A 375 -13.63 5.44 12.88
CA GLU A 375 -14.84 5.13 13.64
C GLU A 375 -15.73 4.11 12.91
N PRO A 376 -16.16 3.00 13.54
CA PRO A 376 -16.98 1.96 12.92
C PRO A 376 -18.45 2.40 12.81
N VAL A 377 -18.74 3.29 11.86
CA VAL A 377 -20.08 3.86 11.63
C VAL A 377 -20.72 3.26 10.39
N GLY A 378 -21.99 2.89 10.50
CA GLY A 378 -22.81 2.38 9.40
C GLY A 378 -22.85 0.85 9.33
N GLN A 379 -22.93 0.31 8.11
CA GLN A 379 -23.10 -1.13 7.88
C GLN A 379 -21.75 -1.86 7.91
N GLU A 380 -21.64 -2.94 8.68
CA GLU A 380 -20.42 -3.74 8.83
C GLU A 380 -20.28 -4.79 7.72
N PHE A 381 -19.06 -4.95 7.21
CA PHE A 381 -18.67 -5.91 6.18
C PHE A 381 -17.39 -6.65 6.58
N ARG A 382 -17.35 -7.95 6.26
CA ARG A 382 -16.17 -8.79 6.40
C ARG A 382 -15.97 -9.55 5.10
N SER A 383 -14.94 -9.16 4.35
CA SER A 383 -14.60 -9.75 3.06
C SER A 383 -13.25 -10.44 3.13
N TYR A 384 -13.13 -11.59 2.47
CA TYR A 384 -11.92 -12.41 2.46
C TYR A 384 -11.40 -12.52 1.02
N LEU A 385 -10.15 -12.14 0.84
CA LEU A 385 -9.45 -12.21 -0.43
C LEU A 385 -9.19 -13.67 -0.81
N TYR A 386 -9.35 -14.00 -2.10
CA TYR A 386 -9.11 -15.36 -2.56
C TYR A 386 -7.61 -15.58 -2.74
N SER A 387 -7.09 -16.61 -2.10
CA SER A 387 -5.67 -16.94 -2.07
C SER A 387 -5.14 -17.30 -3.46
N TRP A 388 -5.94 -17.99 -4.27
CA TRP A 388 -5.56 -18.44 -5.61
C TRP A 388 -6.06 -17.52 -6.74
N GLU A 389 -6.96 -16.59 -6.42
CA GLU A 389 -7.54 -15.62 -7.38
C GLU A 389 -7.66 -14.22 -6.76
N PRO A 390 -6.54 -13.51 -6.55
CA PRO A 390 -6.49 -12.29 -5.74
C PRO A 390 -7.22 -11.07 -6.34
N ARG A 391 -7.87 -11.24 -7.50
CA ARG A 391 -8.78 -10.26 -8.09
C ARG A 391 -10.22 -10.42 -7.59
N THR A 392 -10.46 -11.38 -6.69
CA THR A 392 -11.78 -11.76 -6.19
C THR A 392 -11.74 -11.83 -4.66
N ALA A 393 -12.82 -11.38 -4.05
CA ALA A 393 -13.08 -11.57 -2.63
C ALA A 393 -14.57 -11.82 -2.40
N ALA A 394 -14.89 -12.51 -1.31
CA ALA A 394 -16.27 -12.72 -0.91
C ALA A 394 -16.38 -12.75 0.61
N GLY A 395 -17.58 -12.60 1.14
CA GLY A 395 -17.79 -12.65 2.57
C GLY A 395 -19.21 -12.30 2.96
N VAL A 396 -19.33 -11.62 4.10
CA VAL A 396 -20.63 -11.30 4.70
C VAL A 396 -20.73 -9.85 5.12
N THR A 397 -21.96 -9.35 5.14
CA THR A 397 -22.35 -8.10 5.78
C THR A 397 -23.50 -8.32 6.74
N THR A 398 -23.72 -7.42 7.69
CA THR A 398 -24.87 -7.48 8.61
C THR A 398 -25.72 -6.23 8.47
N TRP A 399 -27.01 -6.40 8.18
CA TRP A 399 -28.00 -5.32 8.14
C TRP A 399 -29.21 -5.66 9.00
N SER A 400 -29.57 -4.76 9.92
CA SER A 400 -30.67 -4.96 10.88
C SER A 400 -30.58 -6.28 11.67
N GLY A 401 -29.34 -6.74 11.96
CA GLY A 401 -29.07 -8.01 12.64
C GLY A 401 -29.16 -9.25 11.76
N ALA A 402 -29.51 -9.11 10.48
CA ALA A 402 -29.55 -10.19 9.50
C ALA A 402 -28.27 -10.21 8.63
N PRO A 403 -27.71 -11.39 8.33
CA PRO A 403 -26.50 -11.55 7.52
C PRO A 403 -26.84 -11.60 6.03
N PHE A 404 -26.04 -10.93 5.20
CA PHE A 404 -26.16 -10.99 3.75
C PHE A 404 -24.81 -11.25 3.10
N GLY A 405 -24.83 -11.79 1.88
CA GLY A 405 -23.61 -12.07 1.11
C GLY A 405 -23.01 -10.79 0.54
N VAL A 406 -21.68 -10.71 0.53
CA VAL A 406 -20.93 -9.77 -0.32
C VAL A 406 -20.03 -10.52 -1.30
N SER A 407 -20.02 -10.10 -2.56
CA SER A 407 -19.05 -10.46 -3.58
C SER A 407 -18.27 -9.22 -3.99
N MET A 408 -16.97 -9.38 -4.22
CA MET A 408 -16.09 -8.31 -4.68
C MET A 408 -15.19 -8.82 -5.80
N SER A 409 -14.96 -7.97 -6.80
CA SER A 409 -14.16 -8.30 -7.97
C SER A 409 -13.44 -7.06 -8.50
N ARG A 410 -12.24 -7.25 -9.08
CA ARG A 410 -11.57 -6.20 -9.86
C ARG A 410 -12.25 -5.94 -11.21
N ASP A 411 -13.05 -6.89 -11.65
CA ASP A 411 -13.79 -6.84 -12.91
C ASP A 411 -15.30 -6.71 -12.64
N PRO A 412 -16.10 -6.07 -13.52
CA PRO A 412 -17.53 -5.86 -13.29
C PRO A 412 -18.30 -7.14 -12.95
N ILE A 413 -19.15 -7.07 -11.92
CA ILE A 413 -19.98 -8.19 -11.48
C ILE A 413 -21.28 -8.21 -12.30
N ALA A 414 -21.38 -9.18 -13.21
CA ALA A 414 -22.56 -9.40 -14.04
C ALA A 414 -23.77 -9.90 -13.22
N GLY A 415 -24.97 -9.61 -13.71
CA GLY A 415 -26.25 -10.04 -13.13
C GLY A 415 -27.27 -8.90 -13.14
N ASP A 416 -28.54 -9.27 -13.20
CA ASP A 416 -29.66 -8.33 -13.14
C ASP A 416 -30.47 -8.58 -11.87
N PRO A 417 -31.03 -7.54 -11.23
CA PRO A 417 -31.90 -7.72 -10.10
C PRO A 417 -33.10 -8.60 -10.47
N THR A 418 -33.36 -9.64 -9.67
CA THR A 418 -34.43 -10.61 -9.93
C THR A 418 -35.71 -10.33 -9.13
N GLY A 419 -35.67 -9.42 -8.16
CA GLY A 419 -36.78 -9.15 -7.22
C GLY A 419 -36.68 -10.01 -5.96
N GLU A 420 -37.80 -10.21 -5.25
CA GLU A 420 -37.85 -10.90 -3.95
C GLU A 420 -37.35 -12.34 -4.01
N PHE A 421 -36.62 -12.76 -2.96
CA PHE A 421 -36.09 -14.10 -2.83
C PHE A 421 -37.16 -15.14 -2.46
N GLU A 422 -37.22 -16.21 -3.25
CA GLU A 422 -38.02 -17.40 -2.96
C GLU A 422 -37.10 -18.59 -2.69
N PRO A 423 -37.40 -19.49 -1.72
CA PRO A 423 -36.53 -20.63 -1.41
C PRO A 423 -36.16 -21.48 -2.62
N ALA A 424 -37.09 -21.66 -3.57
CA ALA A 424 -36.88 -22.40 -4.81
C ALA A 424 -35.76 -21.83 -5.70
N ALA A 425 -35.33 -20.58 -5.48
CA ALA A 425 -34.18 -19.98 -6.14
C ALA A 425 -32.89 -20.78 -5.90
N TRP A 426 -32.75 -21.48 -4.78
CA TRP A 426 -31.61 -22.38 -4.53
C TRP A 426 -31.53 -23.56 -5.49
N LEU A 427 -32.66 -24.03 -6.04
CA LEU A 427 -32.69 -25.21 -6.91
C LEU A 427 -31.97 -24.94 -8.23
N GLY A 428 -31.15 -25.89 -8.66
CA GLY A 428 -30.43 -25.84 -9.92
C GLY A 428 -28.92 -26.02 -9.76
N VAL A 429 -28.20 -25.55 -10.77
CA VAL A 429 -26.76 -25.71 -10.90
C VAL A 429 -26.07 -24.38 -10.67
N TRP A 430 -25.08 -24.40 -9.79
CA TRP A 430 -24.28 -23.25 -9.41
C TRP A 430 -22.82 -23.48 -9.74
N GLU A 431 -22.23 -22.54 -10.45
CA GLU A 431 -20.78 -22.43 -10.57
C GLU A 431 -20.28 -21.77 -9.28
N MET A 432 -19.59 -22.54 -8.45
CA MET A 432 -19.12 -22.14 -7.12
C MET A 432 -17.61 -21.98 -7.12
N ASN A 433 -17.13 -20.86 -6.57
CA ASN A 433 -15.73 -20.57 -6.35
C ASN A 433 -15.50 -20.24 -4.88
N HIS A 434 -14.71 -21.06 -4.19
CA HIS A 434 -14.30 -20.86 -2.80
C HIS A 434 -12.78 -20.75 -2.73
N ASP A 435 -12.29 -19.55 -2.37
CA ASP A 435 -10.85 -19.23 -2.30
C ASP A 435 -10.05 -19.43 -3.62
N GLY A 436 -10.72 -19.45 -4.79
CA GLY A 436 -10.13 -19.74 -6.10
C GLY A 436 -10.24 -21.21 -6.51
N TRP A 437 -10.89 -22.05 -5.71
CA TRP A 437 -11.24 -23.43 -6.06
C TRP A 437 -12.63 -23.47 -6.71
N HIS A 438 -12.65 -23.79 -7.98
CA HIS A 438 -13.87 -23.87 -8.78
C HIS A 438 -14.51 -25.25 -8.73
N GLY A 439 -15.84 -25.27 -8.81
CA GLY A 439 -16.61 -26.48 -9.03
C GLY A 439 -18.09 -26.22 -9.12
N ARG A 440 -18.85 -27.28 -9.38
CA ARG A 440 -20.28 -27.21 -9.62
C ARG A 440 -21.07 -27.75 -8.43
N LEU A 441 -21.89 -26.90 -7.82
CA LEU A 441 -22.87 -27.28 -6.79
C LEU A 441 -24.24 -27.47 -7.44
N GLU A 442 -24.79 -28.68 -7.36
CA GLU A 442 -26.12 -29.01 -7.87
C GLU A 442 -27.06 -29.25 -6.70
N ILE A 443 -28.17 -28.52 -6.64
CA ILE A 443 -29.20 -28.62 -5.59
C ILE A 443 -30.51 -29.05 -6.25
N SER A 444 -31.01 -30.23 -5.87
CA SER A 444 -32.21 -30.85 -6.47
C SER A 444 -33.42 -30.87 -5.55
N SER A 445 -33.23 -30.74 -4.24
CA SER A 445 -34.30 -30.64 -3.24
C SER A 445 -33.82 -29.83 -2.03
N LEU A 446 -34.72 -29.11 -1.37
CA LEU A 446 -34.44 -28.29 -0.17
C LEU A 446 -35.00 -28.89 1.13
N SER A 447 -35.96 -29.82 1.03
CA SER A 447 -36.55 -30.49 2.20
C SER A 447 -36.94 -31.94 1.87
N PRO A 448 -36.09 -32.94 2.22
CA PRO A 448 -34.73 -32.76 2.74
C PRO A 448 -33.79 -32.13 1.70
N LEU A 449 -32.70 -31.51 2.14
CA LEU A 449 -31.67 -31.01 1.23
C LEU A 449 -31.03 -32.19 0.48
N VAL A 450 -31.07 -32.15 -0.85
CA VAL A 450 -30.37 -33.09 -1.72
C VAL A 450 -29.48 -32.30 -2.67
N ALA A 451 -28.18 -32.37 -2.43
CA ALA A 451 -27.17 -31.65 -3.20
C ALA A 451 -25.94 -32.51 -3.47
N GLY A 452 -25.20 -32.16 -4.52
CA GLY A 452 -23.89 -32.74 -4.84
C GLY A 452 -22.93 -31.65 -5.30
N TYR A 453 -21.64 -31.83 -5.02
CA TYR A 453 -20.60 -30.91 -5.47
C TYR A 453 -19.58 -31.64 -6.32
N VAL A 454 -19.21 -31.09 -7.46
CA VAL A 454 -18.17 -31.63 -8.33
C VAL A 454 -17.07 -30.58 -8.47
N PRO A 455 -15.91 -30.71 -7.80
CA PRO A 455 -14.78 -29.82 -8.03
C PRO A 455 -14.30 -29.94 -9.48
N ASP A 456 -13.76 -28.85 -10.03
CA ASP A 456 -13.25 -28.84 -11.39
C ASP A 456 -12.16 -29.90 -11.58
N GLY A 457 -12.33 -30.75 -12.60
CA GLY A 457 -11.43 -31.88 -12.88
C GLY A 457 -11.48 -33.01 -11.85
N GLY A 458 -12.37 -32.96 -10.85
CA GLY A 458 -12.46 -33.94 -9.77
C GLY A 458 -13.68 -34.87 -9.86
N SER A 459 -13.79 -35.74 -8.86
CA SER A 459 -14.93 -36.66 -8.71
C SER A 459 -16.03 -36.03 -7.84
N PRO A 460 -17.31 -36.41 -8.03
CA PRO A 460 -18.40 -35.92 -7.20
C PRO A 460 -18.19 -36.19 -5.70
N LEU A 461 -18.47 -35.18 -4.89
CA LEU A 461 -18.40 -35.18 -3.44
C LEU A 461 -19.81 -35.12 -2.84
N GLN A 462 -19.97 -35.75 -1.69
CA GLN A 462 -21.22 -35.72 -0.93
C GLN A 462 -21.39 -34.34 -0.28
N VAL A 463 -22.62 -33.84 -0.33
CA VAL A 463 -23.02 -32.59 0.33
C VAL A 463 -24.13 -32.92 1.32
N SER A 464 -24.00 -32.41 2.54
CA SER A 464 -25.04 -32.44 3.56
C SER A 464 -25.32 -31.03 4.04
N GLY A 465 -26.48 -30.77 4.64
CA GLY A 465 -26.82 -29.41 5.06
C GLY A 465 -28.30 -29.16 5.22
N THR A 466 -28.66 -27.90 5.46
CA THR A 466 -30.03 -27.43 5.65
C THR A 466 -30.19 -25.99 5.18
N VAL A 467 -31.38 -25.66 4.65
CA VAL A 467 -31.83 -24.28 4.50
C VAL A 467 -32.40 -23.80 5.84
N ASP A 468 -32.08 -22.57 6.25
CA ASP A 468 -32.64 -21.99 7.46
C ASP A 468 -34.14 -21.70 7.28
N ALA A 469 -34.98 -22.23 8.18
CA ALA A 469 -36.43 -22.08 8.08
C ALA A 469 -36.92 -20.63 8.39
N ALA A 470 -36.19 -19.88 9.22
CA ALA A 470 -36.50 -18.49 9.54
C ALA A 470 -35.88 -17.51 8.54
N ALA A 471 -34.81 -17.93 7.84
CA ALA A 471 -34.10 -17.13 6.85
C ALA A 471 -33.78 -17.97 5.61
N PRO A 472 -34.76 -18.25 4.72
CA PRO A 472 -34.60 -19.22 3.64
C PRO A 472 -33.54 -18.86 2.58
N TYR A 473 -33.05 -17.63 2.58
CA TYR A 473 -31.91 -17.19 1.78
C TYR A 473 -30.55 -17.65 2.37
N GLN A 474 -30.53 -18.28 3.54
CA GLN A 474 -29.33 -18.86 4.16
C GLN A 474 -29.31 -20.39 3.96
N LEU A 475 -28.21 -20.87 3.39
CA LEU A 475 -27.93 -22.28 3.20
C LEU A 475 -26.63 -22.65 3.94
N ALA A 476 -26.74 -23.53 4.92
CA ALA A 476 -25.59 -24.12 5.58
C ALA A 476 -25.34 -25.51 4.99
N LEU A 477 -24.13 -25.76 4.50
CA LEU A 477 -23.75 -27.05 3.92
C LEU A 477 -22.37 -27.51 4.39
N SER A 478 -22.11 -28.81 4.29
CA SER A 478 -20.83 -29.45 4.52
C SER A 478 -20.49 -30.30 3.31
N ILE A 479 -19.30 -30.09 2.73
CA ILE A 479 -18.79 -30.87 1.59
C ILE A 479 -17.71 -31.81 2.09
N ALA A 480 -17.86 -33.10 1.82
CA ALA A 480 -16.94 -34.15 2.25
C ALA A 480 -15.71 -34.24 1.32
N PHE A 481 -14.74 -33.34 1.50
CA PHE A 481 -13.45 -33.44 0.83
C PHE A 481 -12.61 -34.59 1.42
N PRO A 482 -11.68 -35.18 0.65
CA PRO A 482 -10.80 -36.23 1.18
C PRO A 482 -10.05 -35.76 2.43
N GLY A 483 -10.39 -36.35 3.59
CA GLY A 483 -9.75 -36.04 4.87
C GLY A 483 -10.27 -34.77 5.58
N ASN A 484 -11.29 -34.08 5.04
CA ASN A 484 -11.86 -32.89 5.66
C ASN A 484 -13.35 -32.72 5.29
N ASP A 485 -14.20 -32.57 6.30
CA ASP A 485 -15.59 -32.11 6.10
C ASP A 485 -15.60 -30.59 6.21
N GLN A 486 -15.68 -29.91 5.07
CA GLN A 486 -15.57 -28.46 5.01
C GLN A 486 -16.94 -27.81 5.14
N PRO A 487 -17.19 -26.97 6.17
CA PRO A 487 -18.45 -26.25 6.32
C PRO A 487 -18.50 -25.00 5.44
N PHE A 488 -19.68 -24.69 4.94
CA PHE A 488 -20.01 -23.52 4.14
C PHE A 488 -21.27 -22.87 4.68
N ARG A 489 -21.25 -21.54 4.72
CA ARG A 489 -22.39 -20.69 4.96
C ARG A 489 -22.61 -19.84 3.73
N LEU A 490 -23.64 -20.19 2.95
CA LEU A 490 -24.00 -19.51 1.71
C LEU A 490 -25.22 -18.61 1.96
N LEU A 491 -25.17 -17.41 1.41
CA LEU A 491 -26.21 -16.39 1.50
C LEU A 491 -26.59 -16.02 0.07
N ALA A 492 -27.80 -16.42 -0.34
CA ALA A 492 -28.34 -15.98 -1.61
C ALA A 492 -28.49 -14.45 -1.59
N HIS A 493 -28.13 -13.79 -2.69
CA HIS A 493 -28.34 -12.36 -2.84
C HIS A 493 -29.82 -12.15 -3.10
N THR A 494 -30.53 -11.59 -2.13
CA THR A 494 -32.00 -11.61 -2.12
C THR A 494 -32.61 -10.74 -3.20
N TRP A 495 -31.86 -9.76 -3.73
CA TRP A 495 -32.26 -8.96 -4.88
C TRP A 495 -31.65 -9.45 -6.21
N GLU A 496 -30.73 -10.42 -6.18
CA GLU A 496 -30.10 -11.07 -7.36
C GLU A 496 -30.00 -12.59 -7.11
N CYS A 497 -31.13 -13.28 -7.23
CA CYS A 497 -31.29 -14.69 -6.86
C CYS A 497 -30.48 -15.69 -7.73
N THR A 498 -29.76 -15.20 -8.74
CA THR A 498 -28.79 -15.97 -9.53
C THR A 498 -27.39 -15.93 -8.94
N ARG A 499 -27.21 -15.31 -7.77
CA ARG A 499 -25.92 -15.19 -7.08
C ARG A 499 -26.06 -15.58 -5.61
N PHE A 500 -24.98 -16.14 -5.07
CA PHE A 500 -24.78 -16.21 -3.64
C PHE A 500 -23.34 -15.84 -3.30
N SER A 501 -23.13 -15.47 -2.04
CA SER A 501 -21.81 -15.45 -1.45
C SER A 501 -21.86 -15.75 0.03
N GLY A 502 -20.71 -15.87 0.67
CA GLY A 502 -20.62 -16.13 2.08
C GLY A 502 -19.24 -16.60 2.47
N THR A 503 -19.18 -17.59 3.36
CA THR A 503 -17.92 -18.05 3.93
C THR A 503 -17.82 -19.56 3.99
N THR A 504 -16.59 -20.05 4.03
CA THR A 504 -16.24 -21.43 4.36
C THR A 504 -15.08 -21.44 5.34
N VAL A 505 -14.87 -22.55 6.05
CA VAL A 505 -13.76 -22.71 7.00
C VAL A 505 -12.89 -23.89 6.59
N TRP A 506 -11.60 -23.64 6.42
CA TRP A 506 -10.60 -24.68 6.16
C TRP A 506 -9.42 -24.51 7.12
N ASP A 507 -9.02 -25.59 7.79
CA ASP A 507 -7.91 -25.61 8.75
C ASP A 507 -8.00 -24.48 9.81
N GLY A 508 -9.20 -24.27 10.35
CA GLY A 508 -9.48 -23.23 11.35
C GLY A 508 -9.47 -21.79 10.83
N ARG A 509 -9.33 -21.58 9.51
CA ARG A 509 -9.31 -20.27 8.86
C ARG A 509 -10.56 -20.06 8.02
N THR A 510 -11.07 -18.82 7.99
CA THR A 510 -12.24 -18.45 7.20
C THR A 510 -11.81 -17.98 5.80
N PHE A 511 -12.56 -18.39 4.79
CA PHE A 511 -12.38 -18.00 3.40
C PHE A 511 -13.70 -17.54 2.80
N GLY A 512 -13.62 -16.72 1.77
CA GLY A 512 -14.79 -16.30 1.01
C GLY A 512 -15.24 -17.40 0.04
N VAL A 513 -16.55 -17.47 -0.18
CA VAL A 513 -17.16 -18.29 -1.23
C VAL A 513 -18.19 -17.47 -1.97
N GLN A 514 -18.28 -17.67 -3.28
CA GLN A 514 -19.32 -17.10 -4.12
C GLN A 514 -19.76 -18.11 -5.17
N GLY A 515 -20.96 -17.93 -5.70
CA GLY A 515 -21.40 -18.70 -6.84
C GLY A 515 -22.44 -17.99 -7.68
N THR A 516 -22.51 -18.41 -8.93
CA THR A 516 -23.44 -17.90 -9.93
C THR A 516 -24.22 -19.05 -10.54
N LYS A 517 -25.51 -18.83 -10.72
CA LYS A 517 -26.42 -19.82 -11.30
C LYS A 517 -26.21 -19.91 -12.81
N ARG A 518 -26.23 -21.14 -13.33
CA ARG A 518 -26.07 -21.42 -14.76
C ARG A 518 -27.38 -21.34 -15.54
#